data_AF-A0A225DT57-F1
#
_entry.id   AF-A0A225DT57-F1
#
_cell.length_a   1.000
_cell.length_b   1.000
_cell.length_c   1.000
_cell.angle_alpha   90.00
_cell.angle_beta   90.00
_cell.angle_gamma   90.00
#
_symmetry.space_group_name_H-M   'P 1'
#
loop_
_entity.id
_entity.type
_entity.pdbx_description
1 polymer ?
#
loop_
_entity_poly.entity_id
_entity_poly.type
_entity_poly.pdbx_seq_one_letter_code
_entity_poly.pdbx_strand_id
1 'polypeptide(L)'
;MTLVALGAVVAVGAAGKPDFLVDDPGREAESLRSLPVKSHQADLSYLRAAVKSDITWDVIADRRSLLEAAALFRSLNAIPGTLKTNPPEPPPGPFSGTDEGRLCWHVVRAVDILLNQLPDESSDSAEAIVTHLVAEFEGFITATAR
;
A
#
# COMPACT_ATOMS: atom_id res chain seq x y z
N MET A 1 -8.58 36.35 -8.40
CA MET A 1 -9.55 35.67 -7.53
C MET A 1 -10.90 35.70 -8.20
N THR A 2 -11.34 34.56 -8.77
CA THR A 2 -12.75 34.35 -9.11
C THR A 2 -13.05 32.86 -9.02
N LEU A 3 -13.91 32.50 -8.09
CA LEU A 3 -14.48 31.19 -7.78
C LEU A 3 -15.95 31.25 -8.24
N VAL A 4 -16.44 30.35 -9.09
CA VAL A 4 -17.83 29.80 -9.19
C VAL A 4 -17.73 28.62 -10.19
N ALA A 5 -17.71 27.35 -9.79
CA ALA A 5 -18.76 26.47 -9.26
C ALA A 5 -19.71 25.86 -10.32
N LEU A 6 -19.64 24.52 -10.38
CA LEU A 6 -20.67 23.49 -10.63
C LEU A 6 -21.75 23.67 -11.72
N GLY A 7 -21.84 22.63 -12.56
CA GLY A 7 -23.07 21.83 -12.64
C GLY A 7 -23.70 21.68 -14.03
N ALA A 8 -23.73 20.44 -14.53
CA ALA A 8 -24.93 19.68 -14.93
C ALA A 8 -24.64 18.68 -16.06
N VAL A 9 -24.85 17.40 -15.74
CA VAL A 9 -25.00 16.28 -16.67
C VAL A 9 -26.48 16.21 -17.07
N VAL A 10 -26.80 16.17 -18.37
CA VAL A 10 -27.94 15.40 -18.92
C VAL A 10 -27.59 14.94 -20.35
N ALA A 11 -27.99 13.71 -20.63
CA ALA A 11 -27.63 12.86 -21.77
C ALA A 11 -28.64 12.90 -22.94
N VAL A 12 -28.32 12.05 -23.93
CA VAL A 12 -29.20 11.35 -24.89
C VAL A 12 -29.37 12.01 -26.26
N GLY A 13 -28.69 11.40 -27.25
CA GLY A 13 -29.06 11.43 -28.66
C GLY A 13 -28.89 10.02 -29.23
N ALA A 14 -29.99 9.45 -29.68
CA ALA A 14 -30.16 8.08 -30.14
C ALA A 14 -29.67 7.87 -31.58
N ALA A 15 -29.24 6.64 -31.91
CA ALA A 15 -29.71 5.86 -33.07
C ALA A 15 -28.74 4.70 -33.35
N GLY A 16 -29.26 3.47 -33.37
CA GLY A 16 -28.56 2.30 -33.89
C GLY A 16 -28.86 1.02 -33.13
N LYS A 17 -30.07 0.48 -33.32
CA LYS A 17 -30.37 -0.95 -33.06
C LYS A 17 -29.44 -1.80 -33.92
N PRO A 18 -29.05 -2.99 -33.43
CA PRO A 18 -29.45 -4.16 -34.19
C PRO A 18 -30.15 -5.19 -33.33
N ASP A 19 -31.07 -5.88 -34.00
CA ASP A 19 -31.93 -6.93 -33.51
C ASP A 19 -31.15 -8.09 -32.89
N PHE A 20 -31.48 -8.42 -31.64
CA PHE A 20 -31.43 -9.80 -31.16
C PHE A 20 -32.72 -10.10 -30.42
N LEU A 21 -33.55 -10.86 -31.11
CA LEU A 21 -34.83 -11.38 -30.66
C LEU A 21 -34.56 -12.63 -29.80
N VAL A 22 -34.88 -12.48 -28.51
CA VAL A 22 -35.40 -13.43 -27.51
C VAL A 22 -35.31 -14.95 -27.79
N ASP A 23 -34.66 -15.68 -26.87
CA ASP A 23 -35.15 -16.85 -26.08
C ASP A 23 -33.93 -17.43 -25.32
N ASP A 24 -33.84 -17.51 -23.99
CA ASP A 24 -34.53 -18.46 -23.10
C ASP A 24 -34.21 -18.09 -21.62
N PRO A 25 -35.18 -17.88 -20.70
CA PRO A 25 -34.93 -17.67 -19.28
C PRO A 25 -34.89 -19.02 -18.54
N GLY A 26 -33.93 -19.88 -18.90
CA GLY A 26 -34.03 -21.31 -18.55
C GLY A 26 -32.74 -22.09 -18.30
N ARG A 27 -31.58 -21.45 -18.14
CA ARG A 27 -30.26 -22.02 -17.76
C ARG A 27 -29.27 -20.87 -17.98
N GLU A 28 -28.53 -20.34 -17.03
CA GLU A 28 -27.52 -21.02 -16.23
C GLU A 28 -27.31 -20.20 -14.94
N ALA A 29 -27.86 -20.67 -13.83
CA ALA A 29 -27.40 -20.28 -12.50
C ALA A 29 -26.06 -20.98 -12.13
N GLU A 30 -25.26 -21.38 -13.13
CA GLU A 30 -24.06 -22.20 -13.00
C GLU A 30 -22.91 -21.66 -13.87
N SER A 31 -22.60 -20.37 -13.80
CA SER A 31 -21.30 -19.90 -14.32
C SER A 31 -20.75 -18.70 -13.57
N LEU A 32 -20.89 -18.68 -12.24
CA LEU A 32 -19.84 -18.15 -11.38
C LEU A 32 -18.68 -19.16 -11.38
N ARG A 33 -18.08 -19.37 -12.55
CA ARG A 33 -16.82 -20.08 -12.68
C ARG A 33 -15.84 -19.32 -11.81
N SER A 34 -15.42 -19.99 -10.74
CA SER A 34 -14.32 -19.57 -9.87
C SER A 34 -13.23 -18.93 -10.70
N LEU A 35 -13.06 -17.61 -10.53
CA LEU A 35 -11.82 -16.97 -10.96
C LEU A 35 -10.68 -17.81 -10.39
N PRO A 36 -9.67 -18.17 -11.19
CA PRO A 36 -8.59 -19.00 -10.69
C PRO A 36 -7.97 -18.28 -9.51
N VAL A 37 -8.16 -18.83 -8.30
CA VAL A 37 -7.79 -18.23 -7.01
C VAL A 37 -6.34 -17.71 -7.01
N LYS A 38 -5.47 -18.33 -7.81
CA LYS A 38 -4.08 -17.94 -8.03
C LYS A 38 -3.89 -16.59 -8.73
N SER A 39 -4.71 -16.23 -9.73
CA SER A 39 -4.59 -14.92 -10.39
C SER A 39 -5.02 -13.81 -9.45
N HIS A 40 -6.15 -14.01 -8.76
CA HIS A 40 -6.66 -13.06 -7.78
C HIS A 40 -5.69 -12.82 -6.62
N GLN A 41 -5.00 -13.86 -6.14
CA GLN A 41 -3.97 -13.75 -5.10
C GLN A 41 -2.71 -13.01 -5.56
N ALA A 42 -2.30 -13.18 -6.83
CA ALA A 42 -1.20 -12.42 -7.42
C ALA A 42 -1.57 -10.93 -7.54
N ASP A 43 -2.78 -10.63 -8.00
CA ASP A 43 -3.30 -9.26 -8.15
C ASP A 43 -3.34 -8.53 -6.80
N LEU A 44 -3.84 -9.19 -5.74
CA LEU A 44 -3.86 -8.61 -4.40
C LEU A 44 -2.47 -8.39 -3.81
N SER A 45 -1.52 -9.29 -4.10
CA SER A 45 -0.14 -9.16 -3.63
C SER A 45 0.56 -7.98 -4.31
N TYR A 46 0.33 -7.81 -5.62
CA TYR A 46 0.82 -6.65 -6.38
C TYR A 46 0.21 -5.34 -5.87
N LEU A 47 -1.11 -5.29 -5.71
CA LEU A 47 -1.80 -4.09 -5.21
C LEU A 47 -1.29 -3.70 -3.82
N ARG A 48 -1.07 -4.67 -2.93
CA ARG A 48 -0.48 -4.40 -1.62
C ARG A 48 0.92 -3.79 -1.73
N ALA A 49 1.77 -4.34 -2.61
CA ALA A 49 3.12 -3.81 -2.80
C ALA A 49 3.09 -2.37 -3.33
N ALA A 50 2.17 -2.07 -4.25
CA ALA A 50 1.94 -0.71 -4.73
C ALA A 50 1.52 0.24 -3.60
N VAL A 51 0.50 -0.11 -2.81
CA VAL A 51 0.04 0.72 -1.69
C VAL A 51 1.13 0.90 -0.63
N LYS A 52 1.93 -0.13 -0.33
CA LYS A 52 3.09 0.01 0.56
C LYS A 52 4.13 0.97 0.00
N SER A 53 4.34 0.98 -1.31
CA SER A 53 5.25 1.91 -1.97
C SER A 53 4.74 3.34 -1.83
N ASP A 54 3.45 3.59 -2.03
CA ASP A 54 2.83 4.91 -1.84
C ASP A 54 2.99 5.40 -0.40
N ILE A 55 2.72 4.54 0.59
CA ILE A 55 2.94 4.85 2.01
C ILE A 55 4.42 5.17 2.29
N THR A 56 5.33 4.42 1.68
CA THR A 56 6.78 4.63 1.86
C THR A 56 7.21 5.98 1.27
N TRP A 57 6.65 6.36 0.12
CA TRP A 57 6.87 7.69 -0.46
C TRP A 57 6.30 8.82 0.39
N ASP A 58 5.18 8.60 1.08
CA ASP A 58 4.66 9.55 2.06
C ASP A 58 5.62 9.72 3.25
N VAL A 59 6.25 8.65 3.71
CA VAL A 59 7.28 8.71 4.77
C VAL A 59 8.52 9.46 4.30
N ILE A 60 9.03 9.15 3.10
CA ILE A 60 10.18 9.84 2.49
C ILE A 60 9.91 11.35 2.39
N ALA A 61 8.69 11.72 2.02
CA ALA A 61 8.28 13.12 1.88
C ALA A 61 7.85 13.79 3.20
N ASP A 62 8.09 13.15 4.35
CA ASP A 62 7.73 13.62 5.69
C ASP A 62 6.23 13.97 5.84
N ARG A 63 5.37 13.31 5.04
CA ARG A 63 3.90 13.47 5.12
C ARG A 63 3.27 12.50 6.11
N ARG A 64 4.02 11.51 6.57
CA ARG A 64 3.55 10.43 7.42
C ARG A 64 4.68 9.99 8.35
N SER A 65 4.36 9.85 9.64
CA SER A 65 5.30 9.36 10.64
C SER A 65 5.59 7.87 10.47
N LEU A 66 6.71 7.42 11.03
CA LEU A 66 7.10 6.01 10.98
C LEU A 66 6.07 5.09 11.62
N LEU A 67 5.53 5.48 12.78
CA LEU A 67 4.53 4.70 13.50
C LEU A 67 3.19 4.63 12.74
N GLU A 68 2.78 5.72 12.10
CA GLU A 68 1.56 5.72 11.29
C GLU A 68 1.72 4.81 10.07
N ALA A 69 2.87 4.85 9.40
CA ALA A 69 3.18 3.95 8.30
C ALA A 69 3.24 2.47 8.75
N ALA A 70 3.82 2.19 9.91
CA ALA A 70 3.87 0.84 10.50
C ALA A 70 2.47 0.29 10.79
N ALA A 71 1.56 1.12 11.31
CA ALA A 71 0.16 0.77 11.53
C ALA A 71 -0.59 0.47 10.21
N LEU A 72 -0.31 1.22 9.14
CA LEU A 72 -0.85 0.92 7.81
C LEU A 72 -0.27 -0.38 7.23
N PHE A 73 1.03 -0.60 7.38
CA PHE A 73 1.67 -1.85 6.97
C PHE A 73 1.03 -3.05 7.66
N ARG A 74 0.74 -2.95 8.96
CA ARG A 74 -0.01 -3.95 9.72
C ARG A 74 -1.39 -4.21 9.12
N SER A 75 -2.15 -3.14 8.88
CA SER A 75 -3.50 -3.23 8.30
C SER A 75 -3.50 -3.91 6.93
N LEU A 76 -2.54 -3.56 6.08
CA LEU A 76 -2.35 -4.19 4.77
C LEU A 76 -1.98 -5.66 4.89
N ASN A 77 -1.09 -6.01 5.82
CA ASN A 77 -0.67 -7.39 6.06
C ASN A 77 -1.79 -8.28 6.63
N ALA A 78 -2.80 -7.69 7.27
CA ALA A 78 -3.97 -8.42 7.79
C ALA A 78 -4.97 -8.84 6.69
N ILE A 79 -4.90 -8.27 5.48
CA ILE A 79 -5.81 -8.59 4.38
C ILE A 79 -5.62 -10.06 3.95
N PRO A 80 -6.67 -10.91 3.99
CA PRO A 80 -6.60 -12.31 3.55
C PRO A 80 -6.32 -12.45 2.05
N GLY A 81 -5.90 -13.63 1.63
CA GLY A 81 -5.76 -13.95 0.19
C GLY A 81 -4.46 -13.47 -0.45
N THR A 82 -3.51 -13.00 0.35
CA THR A 82 -2.17 -12.65 -0.12
C THR A 82 -1.14 -13.66 0.35
N LEU A 83 -0.06 -13.83 -0.41
CA LEU A 83 1.06 -14.64 0.06
C LEU A 83 1.56 -14.11 1.40
N LYS A 84 1.55 -14.96 2.44
CA LYS A 84 2.29 -14.71 3.68
C LYS A 84 3.77 -14.79 3.33
N THR A 85 4.34 -13.69 2.86
CA THR A 85 5.79 -13.54 2.88
C THR A 85 6.15 -13.43 4.36
N ASN A 86 6.84 -14.43 4.92
CA ASN A 86 7.48 -14.27 6.22
C ASN A 86 8.47 -13.11 6.04
N PRO A 87 8.17 -11.92 6.57
CA PRO A 87 9.06 -10.81 6.33
C PRO A 87 10.34 -11.06 7.13
N PRO A 88 11.49 -10.54 6.68
CA PRO A 88 12.72 -10.72 7.42
C PRO A 88 12.57 -10.12 8.83
N GLU A 89 13.23 -10.74 9.79
CA GLU A 89 13.33 -10.19 11.15
C GLU A 89 14.35 -9.04 11.16
N PRO A 90 14.11 -7.99 11.96
CA PRO A 90 15.10 -6.95 12.17
C PRO A 90 16.37 -7.53 12.79
N PRO A 91 17.55 -6.96 12.49
CA PRO A 91 18.75 -7.28 13.24
C PRO A 91 18.58 -6.88 14.72
N PRO A 92 19.42 -7.44 15.63
CA PRO A 92 19.48 -6.96 17.01
C PRO A 92 19.65 -5.45 17.06
N GLY A 93 18.82 -4.76 17.83
CA GLY A 93 18.81 -3.30 17.85
C GLY A 93 17.49 -2.69 18.30
N PRO A 94 17.26 -1.38 18.06
CA PRO A 94 16.13 -0.64 18.60
C PRO A 94 14.79 -1.24 18.17
N PHE A 95 14.69 -1.74 16.94
CA PHE A 95 13.48 -2.36 16.37
C PHE A 95 13.22 -3.79 16.85
N SER A 96 14.13 -4.41 17.59
CA SER A 96 14.01 -5.82 17.99
C SER A 96 13.04 -6.02 19.16
N GLY A 97 12.43 -7.21 19.22
CA GLY A 97 11.66 -7.64 20.41
C GLY A 97 10.18 -7.25 20.47
N THR A 98 9.67 -6.44 19.54
CA THR A 98 8.24 -6.09 19.48
C THR A 98 7.67 -6.19 18.06
N ASP A 99 6.37 -6.45 17.94
CA ASP A 99 5.67 -6.42 16.63
C ASP A 99 5.67 -5.03 16.00
N GLU A 100 5.56 -3.98 16.83
CA GLU A 100 5.64 -2.60 16.37
C GLU A 100 7.03 -2.27 15.83
N GLY A 101 8.08 -2.63 16.56
CA GLY A 101 9.47 -2.45 16.12
C GLY A 101 9.77 -3.20 14.81
N ARG A 102 9.30 -4.44 14.68
CA ARG A 102 9.38 -5.20 13.42
C ARG A 102 8.77 -4.45 12.24
N LEU A 103 7.56 -3.91 12.42
CA LEU A 103 6.85 -3.20 11.34
C LEU A 103 7.51 -1.87 11.01
N CYS A 104 7.97 -1.12 12.01
CA CYS A 104 8.75 0.10 11.81
C CYS A 104 10.03 -0.19 11.01
N TRP A 105 10.75 -1.27 11.35
CA TRP A 105 11.91 -1.69 10.58
C TRP A 105 11.59 -2.06 9.13
N HIS A 106 10.43 -2.69 8.86
CA HIS A 106 10.00 -2.95 7.48
C HIS A 106 9.73 -1.67 6.69
N VAL A 107 9.22 -0.62 7.34
CA VAL A 107 9.05 0.69 6.71
C VAL A 107 10.41 1.31 6.41
N VAL A 108 11.33 1.36 7.38
CA VAL A 108 12.70 1.89 7.18
C VAL A 108 13.43 1.15 6.05
N ARG A 109 13.31 -0.19 6.01
CA ARG A 109 13.88 -1.01 4.94
C ARG A 109 13.23 -0.71 3.58
N ALA A 110 11.93 -0.44 3.53
CA ALA A 110 11.28 -0.04 2.29
C ALA A 110 11.76 1.33 1.80
N VAL A 111 11.95 2.29 2.72
CA VAL A 111 12.52 3.61 2.44
C VAL A 111 13.92 3.46 1.83
N ASP A 112 14.80 2.71 2.49
CA ASP A 112 16.16 2.45 2.02
C ASP A 112 16.17 1.82 0.61
N ILE A 113 15.31 0.82 0.37
CA ILE A 113 15.20 0.19 -0.96
C ILE A 113 14.74 1.18 -2.03
N LEU A 114 13.72 2.00 -1.76
CA LEU A 114 13.19 2.95 -2.75
C LEU A 114 14.22 4.04 -3.07
N LEU A 115 14.91 4.58 -2.07
CA LEU A 115 15.91 5.63 -2.28
C LEU A 115 17.12 5.09 -3.06
N ASN A 116 17.59 3.87 -2.78
CA ASN A 116 18.69 3.24 -3.52
C ASN A 116 18.33 2.84 -4.97
N GLN A 117 17.04 2.84 -5.34
CA GLN A 117 16.60 2.59 -6.71
C GLN A 117 16.59 3.87 -7.58
N LEU A 118 16.75 5.05 -6.97
CA LEU A 118 16.75 6.31 -7.68
C LEU A 118 18.17 6.64 -8.17
N PRO A 119 18.39 6.83 -9.48
CA PRO A 119 19.73 7.02 -10.03
C PRO A 119 20.39 8.37 -9.70
N ASP A 120 19.63 9.37 -9.21
CA ASP A 120 20.09 10.76 -9.04
C ASP A 120 19.99 11.30 -7.59
N GLU A 121 19.48 10.51 -6.63
CA GLU A 121 19.49 10.91 -5.22
C GLU A 121 20.87 10.60 -4.61
N SER A 122 21.45 11.55 -3.88
CA SER A 122 22.74 11.31 -3.22
C SER A 122 22.56 10.23 -2.15
N SER A 123 23.50 9.29 -2.07
CA SER A 123 23.55 8.28 -0.99
C SER A 123 23.44 8.92 0.40
N ASP A 124 23.96 10.14 0.54
CA ASP A 124 23.91 10.93 1.77
C ASP A 124 22.47 11.34 2.15
N SER A 125 21.60 11.61 1.17
CA SER A 125 20.17 11.91 1.38
C SER A 125 19.45 10.68 1.95
N ALA A 126 19.72 9.50 1.39
CA ALA A 126 19.14 8.25 1.85
C ALA A 126 19.56 7.90 3.28
N GLU A 127 20.84 8.02 3.59
CA GLU A 127 21.37 7.79 4.94
C GLU A 127 20.76 8.77 5.97
N ALA A 128 20.62 10.05 5.60
CA ALA A 128 20.02 11.05 6.47
C ALA A 128 18.55 10.75 6.80
N ILE A 129 17.75 10.35 5.80
CA ILE A 129 16.34 9.99 6.00
C ILE A 129 16.23 8.74 6.87
N VAL A 130 17.01 7.69 6.59
CA VAL A 130 17.01 6.47 7.41
C VAL A 130 17.41 6.78 8.86
N THR A 131 18.46 7.57 9.05
CA THR A 131 18.93 7.98 10.39
C THR A 131 17.85 8.74 11.15
N HIS A 132 17.14 9.65 10.47
CA HIS A 132 16.04 10.39 11.08
C HIS A 132 14.91 9.47 11.56
N LEU A 133 14.49 8.50 10.73
CA LEU A 133 13.43 7.54 11.08
C LEU A 133 13.83 6.63 12.25
N VAL A 134 15.10 6.21 12.31
CA VAL A 134 15.62 5.44 13.45
C VAL A 134 15.54 6.27 14.73
N ALA A 135 15.96 7.53 14.68
CA ALA A 135 15.89 8.44 15.82
C ALA A 135 14.45 8.72 16.27
N GLU A 136 13.49 8.84 15.33
CA GLU A 136 12.06 8.96 15.63
C GLU A 136 11.57 7.78 16.48
N PHE A 137 11.91 6.55 16.07
CA PHE A 137 11.49 5.35 16.79
C PHE A 137 12.13 5.23 18.17
N GLU A 138 13.42 5.53 18.30
CA GLU A 138 14.12 5.53 19.59
C GLU A 138 13.55 6.58 20.56
N GLY A 139 13.18 7.75 20.03
CA GLY A 139 12.46 8.78 20.77
C GLY A 139 11.13 8.27 21.32
N PHE A 140 10.37 7.53 20.50
CA PHE A 140 9.13 6.90 20.92
C PHE A 140 9.33 5.84 22.02
N ILE A 141 10.29 4.92 21.86
CA ILE A 141 10.59 3.91 22.89
C ILE A 141 10.93 4.60 24.22
N THR A 142 11.78 5.61 24.17
CA THR A 142 12.21 6.33 25.38
C THR A 142 11.05 7.05 26.06
N ALA A 143 10.10 7.60 25.28
CA ALA A 143 8.92 8.26 25.80
C ALA A 143 7.93 7.28 26.45
N THR A 144 7.78 6.08 25.91
CA THR A 144 6.86 5.05 26.42
C THR A 144 7.41 4.25 27.61
N ALA A 145 8.71 4.33 27.89
CA ALA A 145 9.36 3.66 29.02
C ALA A 145 9.29 4.46 30.34
N ARG A 146 8.72 5.68 30.34
CA ARG A 146 8.53 6.54 31.51
C ARG A 146 7.13 6.41 32.09
#